data_AF-A0A7X6SZJ2-F1
#
_entry.id   AF-A0A7X6SZJ2-F1
#
_cell.length_a   1.000
_cell.length_b   1.000
_cell.length_c   1.000
_cell.angle_alpha   90.00
_cell.angle_beta   90.00
_cell.angle_gamma   90.00
#
_symmetry.space_group_name_H-M   'P 1'
#
loop_
_entity.id
_entity.type
_entity.pdbx_description
1 polymer ?
#
loop_
_entity_poly.entity_id
_entity_poly.type
_entity_poly.pdbx_seq_one_letter_code
_entity_poly.pdbx_strand_id
1 'polypeptide(L)' 'ILALSENPVPDGSRRLSGNTVYHHIDISEHRIVYRVDKEKIYIAVIGNRNNDEVFKRLAKQNP' A
#
# COMPACT_ATOMS: atom_id res chain seq x y z
N ILE A 1 4.59 -8.97 -5.16
CA ILE A 1 4.61 -8.90 -3.68
C ILE A 1 6.01 -9.18 -3.14
N LEU A 2 6.66 -10.31 -3.50
CA LEU A 2 8.02 -10.63 -3.02
C LEU A 2 9.08 -9.56 -3.33
N ALA A 3 8.98 -8.89 -4.48
CA ALA A 3 9.87 -7.78 -4.84
C ALA A 3 9.86 -6.61 -3.85
N LEU A 4 8.77 -6.42 -3.07
CA LEU A 4 8.75 -5.40 -2.02
C LEU A 4 9.72 -5.75 -0.88
N SER A 5 9.92 -7.04 -0.57
CA SER A 5 10.86 -7.44 0.48
C SER A 5 12.31 -7.09 0.15
N GLU A 6 12.67 -7.04 -1.14
CA GLU A 6 14.01 -6.67 -1.61
C GLU A 6 14.17 -5.15 -1.73
N ASN A 7 13.13 -4.45 -2.20
CA ASN A 7 13.07 -2.99 -2.24
C ASN A 7 11.73 -2.50 -1.67
N PRO A 8 11.68 -2.13 -0.38
CA PRO A 8 10.44 -1.73 0.29
C PRO A 8 9.85 -0.42 -0.22
N VAL A 9 10.63 0.44 -0.86
CA VAL A 9 10.19 1.73 -1.41
C VAL A 9 10.63 1.82 -2.88
N PRO A 10 10.04 1.01 -3.76
CA PRO A 10 10.43 0.98 -5.16
C PRO A 10 10.00 2.27 -5.88
N ASP A 11 10.64 2.53 -7.00
CA ASP A 11 10.26 3.63 -7.88
C ASP A 11 8.78 3.47 -8.31
N GLY A 12 7.99 4.53 -8.09
CA GLY A 12 6.54 4.51 -8.30
C GLY A 12 5.70 4.22 -7.06
N SER A 13 6.32 3.84 -5.93
CA SER A 13 5.64 3.88 -4.63
C SER A 13 5.36 5.33 -4.21
N ARG A 14 4.19 5.57 -3.64
CA ARG A 14 3.73 6.89 -3.21
C ARG A 14 3.25 6.83 -1.77
N ARG A 15 3.56 7.87 -0.99
CA ARG A 15 2.94 8.03 0.34
C ARG A 15 1.47 8.33 0.18
N LEU A 16 0.67 7.77 1.08
CA LEU A 16 -0.75 8.07 1.14
C LEU A 16 -0.94 9.53 1.60
N SER A 17 -1.74 10.31 0.88
CA SER A 17 -2.02 11.70 1.26
C SER A 17 -2.68 11.78 2.63
N GLY A 18 -2.14 12.59 3.54
CA GLY A 18 -2.65 12.73 4.91
C GLY A 18 -2.28 11.61 5.88
N ASN A 19 -1.47 10.62 5.45
CA ASN A 19 -0.96 9.57 6.32
C ASN A 19 0.54 9.34 6.10
N THR A 20 1.34 9.53 7.14
CA THR A 20 2.81 9.44 7.06
C THR A 20 3.36 8.02 7.13
N VAL A 21 2.52 7.04 7.47
CA VAL A 21 2.92 5.65 7.76
C VAL A 21 2.72 4.73 6.55
N TYR A 22 1.67 4.96 5.77
CA TYR A 22 1.33 4.08 4.66
C TYR A 22 1.87 4.57 3.31
N HIS A 23 2.36 3.60 2.54
CA HIS A 23 2.69 3.71 1.14
C HIS A 23 1.65 2.97 0.31
N HIS A 24 1.51 3.35 -0.95
CA HIS A 24 0.81 2.57 -1.94
C HIS A 24 1.59 2.48 -3.24
N ILE A 25 1.41 1.37 -3.95
CA ILE A 25 1.94 1.19 -5.30
C ILE A 25 0.88 0.57 -6.19
N ASP A 26 0.82 1.03 -7.44
CA ASP A 26 -0.07 0.51 -8.46
C ASP A 26 0.73 -0.49 -9.32
N ILE A 27 0.24 -1.73 -9.41
CA ILE A 27 0.82 -2.80 -10.21
C ILE A 27 -0.28 -3.37 -11.11
N SER A 28 -0.20 -3.05 -12.40
CA SER A 28 -1.25 -3.37 -13.37
C SER A 28 -2.62 -2.87 -12.88
N GLU A 29 -3.58 -3.78 -12.70
CA GLU A 29 -4.94 -3.45 -12.24
C GLU A 29 -5.10 -3.45 -10.72
N HIS A 30 -4.02 -3.63 -9.95
CA HIS A 30 -4.08 -3.71 -8.50
C HIS A 30 -3.38 -2.53 -7.83
N ARG A 31 -3.89 -2.12 -6.67
CA ARG A 31 -3.22 -1.23 -5.73
C ARG A 31 -2.91 -1.99 -4.45
N ILE A 32 -1.66 -1.91 -4.02
CA ILE A 32 -1.18 -2.47 -2.75
C ILE A 32 -0.95 -1.30 -1.81
N VAL A 33 -1.60 -1.31 -0.66
CA VAL A 33 -1.32 -0.39 0.45
C VAL A 33 -0.56 -1.15 1.52
N TYR A 34 0.58 -0.61 1.92
CA TYR A 34 1.50 -1.26 2.84
C TYR A 34 2.24 -0.25 3.71
N ARG A 35 2.80 -0.72 4.81
CA ARG A 35 3.76 0.05 5.61
C ARG A 35 5.03 -0.76 5.83
N VAL A 36 6.13 -0.06 6.00
CA VAL A 36 7.44 -0.64 6.29
C VAL A 36 7.77 -0.35 7.75
N ASP A 37 8.17 -1.37 8.49
CA ASP A 37 8.66 -1.23 9.86
C ASP A 37 9.90 -2.10 10.03
N LYS A 38 11.04 -1.44 10.19
CA LYS A 38 12.38 -2.03 10.16
C LYS A 38 12.56 -2.87 8.89
N GLU A 39 12.65 -4.19 9.04
CA GLU A 39 12.87 -5.16 7.96
C GLU A 39 11.57 -5.90 7.58
N LYS A 40 10.41 -5.45 8.08
CA LYS A 40 9.11 -6.08 7.84
C LYS A 40 8.22 -5.20 6.99
N ILE A 41 7.50 -5.83 6.08
CA ILE A 41 6.46 -5.21 5.27
C ILE A 41 5.12 -5.73 5.73
N TYR A 42 4.26 -4.81 6.12
CA TYR A 42 2.88 -5.09 6.50
C TYR A 42 1.97 -4.64 5.38
N ILE A 43 1.33 -5.61 4.73
CA ILE A 43 0.30 -5.33 3.73
C ILE A 43 -1.00 -5.05 4.47
N ALA A 44 -1.54 -3.84 4.31
CA ALA A 44 -2.82 -3.46 4.90
C ALA A 44 -3.98 -3.90 3.99
N VAL A 45 -3.89 -3.55 2.70
CA VAL A 45 -4.95 -3.84 1.72
C VAL A 45 -4.35 -4.13 0.36
N ILE A 46 -4.90 -5.12 -0.34
CA ILE A 46 -4.72 -5.33 -1.78
C ILE A 46 -6.11 -5.28 -2.42
N GLY A 47 -6.25 -4.59 -3.54
CA GLY A 47 -7.49 -4.60 -4.31
C GLY A 47 -7.32 -3.97 -5.69
N ASN A 48 -8.40 -3.90 -6.44
CA ASN A 48 -8.41 -3.26 -7.76
C ASN A 48 -8.08 -1.77 -7.62
N ARG A 49 -7.28 -1.21 -8.54
CA ARG A 49 -6.91 0.22 -8.52
C ARG A 49 -8.09 1.16 -8.78
N ASN A 50 -9.18 0.65 -9.35
CA ASN A 50 -10.33 1.43 -9.79
C ASN A 50 -11.24 1.83 -8.61
N ASN A 51 -11.87 3.00 -8.74
CA ASN A 51 -12.93 3.51 -7.85
C ASN A 51 -12.56 3.67 -6.36
N ASP A 52 -11.26 3.80 -6.05
CA ASP A 52 -10.74 4.03 -4.71
C ASP A 52 -11.20 3.01 -3.66
N GLU A 53 -11.57 1.81 -4.11
CA GLU A 53 -12.12 0.76 -3.25
C GLU A 53 -11.12 0.37 -2.15
N VAL A 54 -9.84 0.34 -2.48
CA VAL A 54 -8.74 0.02 -1.57
C VAL A 54 -8.68 1.01 -0.40
N PHE A 55 -8.93 2.30 -0.63
CA PHE A 55 -8.95 3.31 0.43
C PHE A 55 -10.20 3.22 1.29
N LYS A 56 -11.36 2.93 0.70
CA LYS A 56 -12.61 2.69 1.45
C LYS A 56 -12.47 1.50 2.39
N ARG A 57 -11.79 0.43 1.95
CA ARG A 57 -11.51 -0.75 2.78
C ARG A 57 -10.51 -0.42 3.90
N LEU A 58 -9.44 0.32 3.59
CA LEU A 58 -8.46 0.75 4.59
C LEU A 58 -9.09 1.60 5.70
N ALA A 59 -9.95 2.56 5.34
CA ALA A 59 -10.64 3.42 6.30
C ALA A 59 -11.58 2.63 7.22
N LYS A 60 -12.13 1.49 6.78
CA LYS A 60 -12.95 0.61 7.62
C LYS A 60 -12.13 -0.29 8.56
N GLN A 61 -10.84 -0.48 8.30
CA GLN A 61 -9.96 -1.32 9.11
C GLN A 61 -9.28 -0.56 10.27
N ASN A 62 -9.26 0.78 10.22
CA ASN A 62 -8.83 1.63 11.32
C ASN A 62 -10.08 2.20 12.03
N PRO A 63 -10.49 1.68 13.21
CA PRO A 63 -11.58 2.24 13.99
C PRO A 63 -11.27 3.64 14.55
#